data_AF-A0A3B0U573-F1
#
_entry.id   AF-A0A3B0U573-F1
#
_cell.length_a   1.000
_cell.length_b   1.000
_cell.length_c   1.000
_cell.angle_alpha   90.00
_cell.angle_beta   90.00
_cell.angle_gamma   90.00
#
_symmetry.space_group_name_H-M   'P 1'
#
loop_
_entity.id
_entity.type
_entity.pdbx_description
1 polymer ?
#
loop_
_entity_poly.entity_id
_entity_poly.type
_entity_poly.pdbx_seq_one_letter_code
_entity_poly.pdbx_strand_id
1 'polypeptide(L)'
;DEDLEELETVACPGAGACGAQFTANTMATVSEAIGLALPYSAGAPAPYEIRDEFCRTAGEQVMELIKLNIRPRDIVTLKALENAATVVAASGGSTNAALHLPAIAHECGIKFDLFDVGEIFKKTPYIADLKPGGKYVAKDMFEAGGIPILMKTLLDNGYLHGDCMTVTGRTIAQNMEAVKWNDKQDVVWPASKPITPTGGVVTLKGNLAPDGAIVKVAGMSELKFSGPARCFDSEEECFAAVSEKKYEVGDVFVIRYEGPVGGPGMREMLSTTAALYGQGVGDKVALITDGRFSGATRGFCIGHVGPEAAKGGPIALVEDGDIITIDAIDGTIEVDLSDEQFAERARDWSTRELNFGSGVIWKYAQLVGDARHGALTHPGADGEKACYADI
;
A
#
# COMPACT_ATOMS: atom_id res chain seq x y z
N ASP A 1 -14.23 -8.40 29.37
CA ASP A 1 -15.53 -8.22 28.69
C ASP A 1 -16.01 -6.79 28.81
N GLU A 2 -16.22 -6.25 30.01
CA GLU A 2 -16.62 -4.84 30.21
C GLU A 2 -15.66 -3.83 29.56
N ASP A 3 -14.34 -3.95 29.78
CA ASP A 3 -13.35 -3.07 29.14
C ASP A 3 -13.37 -3.14 27.60
N LEU A 4 -13.68 -4.32 27.04
CA LEU A 4 -13.75 -4.51 25.58
C LEU A 4 -15.01 -3.88 25.00
N GLU A 5 -16.13 -4.03 25.69
CA GLU A 5 -17.40 -3.36 25.35
C GLU A 5 -17.24 -1.84 25.39
N GLU A 6 -16.59 -1.30 26.43
CA GLU A 6 -16.29 0.12 26.51
C GLU A 6 -15.50 0.60 25.28
N LEU A 7 -14.42 -0.11 24.91
CA LEU A 7 -13.63 0.21 23.72
C LEU A 7 -14.47 0.14 22.43
N GLU A 8 -15.32 -0.88 22.27
CA GLU A 8 -16.21 -1.04 21.12
C GLU A 8 -17.13 0.17 20.96
N THR A 9 -17.75 0.63 22.05
CA THR A 9 -18.70 1.76 22.01
C THR A 9 -18.07 3.11 21.65
N VAL A 10 -16.76 3.28 21.88
CA VAL A 10 -16.05 4.55 21.61
C VAL A 10 -15.12 4.51 20.40
N ALA A 11 -14.85 3.33 19.84
CA ALA A 11 -13.91 3.15 18.73
C ALA A 11 -14.35 3.86 17.44
N CYS A 12 -15.67 3.92 17.18
CA CYS A 12 -16.26 4.50 15.97
C CYS A 12 -17.34 5.55 16.32
N PRO A 13 -16.96 6.76 16.77
CA PRO A 13 -17.89 7.74 17.31
C PRO A 13 -18.82 8.41 16.28
N GLY A 14 -18.62 8.15 14.97
CA GLY A 14 -19.43 8.75 13.92
C GLY A 14 -18.98 8.36 12.51
N ALA A 15 -19.51 9.06 11.51
CA ALA A 15 -19.17 8.82 10.12
C ALA A 15 -17.70 9.19 9.81
N GLY A 16 -17.08 8.42 8.92
CA GLY A 16 -15.71 8.66 8.47
C GLY A 16 -15.01 7.37 8.04
N ALA A 17 -13.88 7.53 7.34
CA ALA A 17 -12.94 6.43 7.15
C ALA A 17 -12.12 6.18 8.43
N CYS A 18 -11.33 5.11 8.46
CA CYS A 18 -10.40 4.86 9.56
C CYS A 18 -9.49 6.06 9.79
N GLY A 19 -9.24 6.44 11.05
CA GLY A 19 -8.49 7.66 11.38
C GLY A 19 -6.98 7.59 11.20
N ALA A 20 -6.37 6.40 11.14
CA ALA A 20 -4.94 6.23 10.92
C ALA A 20 -4.56 6.31 9.43
N GLN A 21 -3.27 6.41 9.11
CA GLN A 21 -2.74 6.42 7.75
C GLN A 21 -2.77 5.04 7.08
N PHE A 22 -3.94 4.38 7.13
CA PHE A 22 -4.26 3.17 6.37
C PHE A 22 -4.63 3.52 4.92
N THR A 23 -5.13 2.55 4.16
CA THR A 23 -5.41 2.69 2.72
C THR A 23 -6.30 3.89 2.41
N ALA A 24 -7.37 4.13 3.16
CA ALA A 24 -8.29 5.22 2.89
C ALA A 24 -7.60 6.61 2.93
N ASN A 25 -6.91 6.94 4.03
CA ASN A 25 -6.20 8.22 4.14
C ASN A 25 -4.97 8.28 3.25
N THR A 26 -4.30 7.15 3.01
CA THR A 26 -3.20 7.06 2.03
C THR A 26 -3.69 7.45 0.64
N MET A 27 -4.80 6.86 0.18
CA MET A 27 -5.34 7.12 -1.15
C MET A 27 -6.03 8.50 -1.24
N ALA A 28 -6.56 9.03 -0.14
CA ALA A 28 -6.98 10.42 -0.03
C ALA A 28 -5.79 11.39 -0.20
N THR A 29 -4.64 11.04 0.36
CA THR A 29 -3.41 11.81 0.18
C THR A 29 -2.90 11.73 -1.25
N VAL A 30 -2.98 10.55 -1.88
CA VAL A 30 -2.67 10.34 -3.29
C VAL A 30 -3.54 11.21 -4.21
N SER A 31 -4.84 11.37 -3.93
CA SER A 31 -5.71 12.15 -4.80
C SER A 31 -5.35 13.64 -4.83
N GLU A 32 -4.93 14.24 -3.71
CA GLU A 32 -4.37 15.59 -3.68
C GLU A 32 -2.98 15.67 -4.34
N ALA A 33 -2.12 14.67 -4.12
CA ALA A 33 -0.75 14.65 -4.65
C ALA A 33 -0.68 14.47 -6.18
N ILE A 34 -1.57 13.66 -6.76
CA ILE A 34 -1.77 13.56 -8.21
C ILE A 34 -2.36 14.87 -8.76
N GLY A 35 -3.17 15.56 -7.96
CA GLY A 35 -3.90 16.76 -8.38
C GLY A 35 -5.31 16.48 -8.87
N LEU A 36 -5.92 15.34 -8.51
CA LEU A 36 -7.32 15.00 -8.82
C LEU A 36 -8.31 15.50 -7.77
N ALA A 37 -7.83 15.91 -6.58
CA ALA A 37 -8.65 16.52 -5.54
C ALA A 37 -8.27 17.99 -5.34
N LEU A 38 -9.23 18.79 -4.88
CA LEU A 38 -8.96 20.16 -4.46
C LEU A 38 -8.02 20.13 -3.24
N PRO A 39 -7.03 21.04 -3.14
CA PRO A 39 -6.19 21.14 -1.95
C PRO A 39 -7.03 21.21 -0.67
N TYR A 40 -6.60 20.51 0.38
CA TYR A 40 -7.27 20.36 1.68
C TYR A 40 -8.54 19.49 1.69
N SER A 41 -9.17 19.23 0.55
CA SER A 41 -10.48 18.58 0.53
C SER A 41 -10.46 17.11 0.98
N ALA A 42 -9.33 16.41 0.78
CA ALA A 42 -9.23 14.99 1.07
C ALA A 42 -8.88 14.72 2.55
N GLY A 43 -8.28 15.70 3.23
CA GLY A 43 -7.93 15.60 4.65
C GLY A 43 -9.03 16.01 5.63
N ALA A 44 -10.08 16.70 5.18
CA ALA A 44 -11.12 17.24 6.05
C ALA A 44 -11.90 16.12 6.79
N PRO A 45 -11.97 16.15 8.14
CA PRO A 45 -12.76 15.18 8.90
C PRO A 45 -14.22 15.15 8.44
N ALA A 46 -14.77 13.94 8.33
CA ALA A 46 -16.09 13.74 7.75
C ALA A 46 -17.23 14.54 8.42
N PRO A 47 -17.25 14.74 9.75
CA PRO A 47 -18.30 15.53 10.40
C PRO A 47 -18.14 17.05 10.28
N TYR A 48 -17.05 17.56 9.69
CA TYR A 48 -16.81 19.01 9.64
C TYR A 48 -17.57 19.64 8.48
N GLU A 49 -18.31 20.73 8.76
CA GLU A 49 -19.12 21.46 7.75
C GLU A 49 -18.29 21.99 6.58
N ILE A 50 -16.99 22.24 6.78
CA ILE A 50 -16.06 22.65 5.70
C ILE A 50 -16.01 21.61 4.57
N ARG A 51 -16.29 20.34 4.86
CA ARG A 51 -16.33 19.29 3.84
C ARG A 51 -17.48 19.50 2.86
N ASP A 52 -18.61 20.04 3.32
CA ASP A 52 -19.75 20.38 2.45
C ASP A 52 -19.41 21.55 1.52
N GLU A 53 -18.61 22.49 1.99
CA GLU A 53 -18.09 23.58 1.16
C GLU A 53 -17.13 23.06 0.07
N PHE A 54 -16.26 22.10 0.41
CA PHE A 54 -15.42 21.43 -0.60
C PHE A 54 -16.26 20.68 -1.64
N CYS A 55 -17.32 19.98 -1.22
CA CYS A 55 -18.24 19.30 -2.15
C CYS A 55 -18.89 20.29 -3.13
N ARG A 56 -19.37 21.44 -2.66
CA ARG A 56 -19.93 22.50 -3.51
C ARG A 56 -18.87 23.04 -4.48
N THR A 57 -17.69 23.36 -3.96
CA THR A 57 -16.57 23.90 -4.74
C THR A 57 -16.11 22.91 -5.82
N ALA A 58 -16.11 21.59 -5.53
CA ALA A 58 -15.81 20.57 -6.53
C ALA A 58 -16.82 20.57 -7.68
N GLY A 59 -18.10 20.80 -7.38
CA GLY A 59 -19.16 20.94 -8.40
C GLY A 59 -19.00 22.18 -9.28
N GLU A 60 -18.50 23.29 -8.73
CA GLU A 60 -18.16 24.48 -9.53
C GLU A 60 -16.90 24.23 -10.36
N GLN A 61 -15.88 23.62 -9.75
CA GLN A 61 -14.59 23.38 -10.39
C GLN A 61 -14.69 22.42 -11.57
N VAL A 62 -15.52 21.36 -11.49
CA VAL A 62 -15.69 20.43 -12.61
C VAL A 62 -16.28 21.12 -13.85
N MET A 63 -17.12 22.15 -13.66
CA MET A 63 -17.66 22.94 -14.78
C MET A 63 -16.58 23.78 -15.46
N GLU A 64 -15.66 24.37 -14.69
CA GLU A 64 -14.51 25.07 -15.27
C GLU A 64 -13.54 24.11 -15.97
N LEU A 65 -13.31 22.89 -15.44
CA LEU A 65 -12.49 21.87 -16.11
C LEU A 65 -13.09 21.44 -17.44
N ILE A 66 -14.42 21.23 -17.52
CA ILE A 66 -15.13 20.93 -18.76
C ILE A 66 -14.94 22.07 -19.77
N LYS A 67 -15.11 23.32 -19.34
CA LYS A 67 -14.94 24.51 -20.19
C LYS A 67 -13.51 24.65 -20.72
N LEU A 68 -12.50 24.29 -19.93
CA LEU A 68 -11.09 24.29 -20.31
C LEU A 68 -10.66 23.01 -21.05
N ASN A 69 -11.55 22.01 -21.14
CA ASN A 69 -11.27 20.66 -21.64
C ASN A 69 -10.04 20.03 -20.96
N ILE A 70 -9.91 20.21 -19.64
CA ILE A 70 -8.89 19.52 -18.84
C ILE A 70 -9.50 18.21 -18.35
N ARG A 71 -8.85 17.09 -18.69
CA ARG A 71 -9.32 15.72 -18.43
C ARG A 71 -8.41 15.00 -17.44
N PRO A 72 -8.86 13.88 -16.84
CA PRO A 72 -8.03 13.13 -15.89
C PRO A 72 -6.66 12.74 -16.44
N ARG A 73 -6.54 12.29 -17.70
CA ARG A 73 -5.25 11.93 -18.30
C ARG A 73 -4.32 13.13 -18.60
N ASP A 74 -4.83 14.37 -18.55
CA ASP A 74 -4.00 15.58 -18.61
C ASP A 74 -3.36 15.90 -17.25
N ILE A 75 -3.95 15.38 -16.17
CA ILE A 75 -3.51 15.58 -14.78
C ILE A 75 -2.64 14.38 -14.34
N VAL A 76 -3.12 13.16 -14.57
CA VAL A 76 -2.45 11.91 -14.20
C VAL A 76 -1.33 11.64 -15.20
N THR A 77 -0.16 12.18 -14.91
CA THR A 77 1.09 11.97 -15.66
C THR A 77 2.05 11.11 -14.83
N LEU A 78 3.14 10.62 -15.46
CA LEU A 78 4.19 9.91 -14.72
C LEU A 78 4.71 10.75 -13.54
N LYS A 79 4.97 12.05 -13.75
CA LYS A 79 5.40 12.96 -12.67
C LYS A 79 4.36 13.12 -11.56
N ALA A 80 3.07 13.08 -11.90
CA ALA A 80 2.01 13.14 -10.89
C ALA A 80 1.93 11.85 -10.06
N LEU A 81 2.18 10.69 -10.68
CA LEU A 81 2.32 9.41 -9.99
C LEU A 81 3.59 9.37 -9.12
N GLU A 82 4.69 9.94 -9.59
CA GLU A 82 5.91 10.10 -8.80
C GLU A 82 5.66 10.97 -7.55
N ASN A 83 4.96 12.11 -7.71
CA ASN A 83 4.50 12.94 -6.60
C ASN A 83 3.67 12.14 -5.60
N ALA A 84 2.72 11.34 -6.09
CA ALA A 84 1.86 10.53 -5.25
C ALA A 84 2.65 9.51 -4.43
N ALA A 85 3.55 8.77 -5.07
CA ALA A 85 4.43 7.82 -4.39
C ALA A 85 5.32 8.52 -3.34
N THR A 86 5.89 9.69 -3.65
CA THR A 86 6.65 10.49 -2.68
C THR A 86 5.79 10.84 -1.46
N VAL A 87 4.55 11.29 -1.66
CA VAL A 87 3.70 11.67 -0.54
C VAL A 87 3.25 10.46 0.29
N VAL A 88 3.05 9.28 -0.34
CA VAL A 88 2.81 8.02 0.38
C VAL A 88 4.02 7.65 1.26
N ALA A 89 5.24 7.69 0.72
CA ALA A 89 6.46 7.43 1.48
C ALA A 89 6.63 8.40 2.65
N ALA A 90 6.45 9.69 2.38
CA ALA A 90 6.65 10.77 3.34
C ALA A 90 5.64 10.74 4.49
N SER A 91 4.46 10.14 4.27
CA SER A 91 3.43 9.96 5.30
C SER A 91 3.41 8.57 5.95
N GLY A 92 4.29 7.65 5.56
CA GLY A 92 4.29 6.29 6.09
C GLY A 92 3.04 5.50 5.69
N GLY A 93 2.51 5.79 4.50
CA GLY A 93 1.24 5.27 4.00
C GLY A 93 1.21 3.75 3.81
N SER A 94 0.02 3.25 3.44
CA SER A 94 -0.24 1.82 3.26
C SER A 94 0.54 1.23 2.08
N THR A 95 1.02 0.00 2.25
CA THR A 95 1.60 -0.83 1.17
C THR A 95 0.61 -1.08 0.03
N ASN A 96 -0.70 -0.99 0.28
CA ASN A 96 -1.73 -1.09 -0.76
C ASN A 96 -1.60 0.01 -1.84
N ALA A 97 -0.95 1.14 -1.54
CA ALA A 97 -0.64 2.14 -2.55
C ALA A 97 0.25 1.59 -3.69
N ALA A 98 1.08 0.57 -3.41
CA ALA A 98 1.89 -0.09 -4.41
C ALA A 98 1.09 -1.04 -5.33
N LEU A 99 -0.20 -1.28 -5.04
CA LEU A 99 -1.16 -1.87 -5.99
C LEU A 99 -1.95 -0.78 -6.72
N HIS A 100 -2.44 0.21 -5.97
CA HIS A 100 -3.33 1.22 -6.52
C HIS A 100 -2.64 2.21 -7.45
N LEU A 101 -1.39 2.59 -7.21
CA LEU A 101 -0.66 3.51 -8.09
C LEU A 101 -0.37 2.88 -9.47
N PRO A 102 0.15 1.64 -9.57
CA PRO A 102 0.22 0.93 -10.86
C PRO A 102 -1.14 0.78 -11.55
N ALA A 103 -2.20 0.49 -10.80
CA ALA A 103 -3.55 0.39 -11.36
C ALA A 103 -4.04 1.72 -11.96
N ILE A 104 -3.81 2.86 -11.28
CA ILE A 104 -4.14 4.18 -11.82
C ILE A 104 -3.29 4.50 -13.06
N ALA A 105 -2.01 4.14 -13.04
CA ALA A 105 -1.11 4.35 -14.18
C ALA A 105 -1.58 3.58 -15.42
N HIS A 106 -2.03 2.33 -15.23
CA HIS A 106 -2.58 1.48 -16.27
C HIS A 106 -3.81 2.07 -16.96
N GLU A 107 -4.72 2.70 -16.20
CA GLU A 107 -5.88 3.42 -16.75
C GLU A 107 -5.49 4.62 -17.63
N CYS A 108 -4.26 5.10 -17.47
CA CYS A 108 -3.69 6.21 -18.20
C CYS A 108 -2.70 5.77 -19.30
N GLY A 109 -2.43 4.46 -19.45
CA GLY A 109 -1.46 3.94 -20.42
C GLY A 109 -0.01 4.27 -20.03
N ILE A 110 0.24 4.46 -18.73
CA ILE A 110 1.54 4.81 -18.18
C ILE A 110 2.17 3.56 -17.59
N LYS A 111 3.40 3.27 -17.99
CA LYS A 111 4.21 2.22 -17.37
C LYS A 111 4.71 2.70 -16.02
N PHE A 112 4.19 2.11 -14.96
CA PHE A 112 4.56 2.39 -13.58
C PHE A 112 4.18 1.17 -12.75
N ASP A 113 5.15 0.47 -12.18
CA ASP A 113 4.94 -0.78 -11.47
C ASP A 113 5.37 -0.70 -9.98
N LEU A 114 5.24 -1.83 -9.27
CA LEU A 114 5.67 -1.98 -7.88
C LEU A 114 7.10 -1.47 -7.63
N PHE A 115 8.05 -1.75 -8.52
CA PHE A 115 9.45 -1.39 -8.34
C PHE A 115 9.68 0.11 -8.52
N ASP A 116 8.95 0.77 -9.43
CA ASP A 116 9.00 2.23 -9.57
C ASP A 116 8.56 2.92 -8.27
N VAL A 117 7.51 2.40 -7.62
CA VAL A 117 7.05 2.86 -6.29
C VAL A 117 8.16 2.66 -5.24
N GLY A 118 8.79 1.48 -5.23
CA GLY A 118 9.89 1.14 -4.31
C GLY A 118 11.09 2.07 -4.41
N GLU A 119 11.54 2.39 -5.63
CA GLU A 119 12.66 3.31 -5.87
C GLU A 119 12.34 4.73 -5.38
N ILE A 120 11.08 5.16 -5.49
CA ILE A 120 10.66 6.45 -4.94
C ILE A 120 10.64 6.42 -3.41
N PHE A 121 10.15 5.35 -2.81
CA PHE A 121 10.12 5.22 -1.35
C PHE A 121 11.53 5.24 -0.75
N LYS A 122 12.50 4.60 -1.43
CA LYS A 122 13.91 4.56 -1.02
C LYS A 122 14.57 5.94 -0.99
N LYS A 123 14.16 6.87 -1.85
CA LYS A 123 14.74 8.23 -1.95
C LYS A 123 13.96 9.31 -1.20
N THR A 124 12.80 8.99 -0.62
CA THR A 124 11.92 9.97 0.02
C THR A 124 12.01 9.90 1.54
N PRO A 125 12.19 11.02 2.27
CA PRO A 125 12.21 11.02 3.72
C PRO A 125 10.82 10.82 4.32
N TYR A 126 10.74 10.06 5.43
CA TYR A 126 9.51 9.92 6.22
C TYR A 126 9.38 11.09 7.21
N ILE A 127 8.33 11.90 7.07
CA ILE A 127 8.19 13.17 7.80
C ILE A 127 6.82 13.42 8.43
N ALA A 128 5.76 12.67 8.14
CA ALA A 128 4.49 12.79 8.86
C ALA A 128 4.37 11.72 9.95
N ASP A 129 4.28 12.14 11.21
CA ASP A 129 4.25 11.26 12.39
C ASP A 129 2.85 10.65 12.62
N LEU A 130 2.36 9.86 11.65
CA LEU A 130 1.00 9.32 11.64
C LEU A 130 0.96 7.84 12.03
N LYS A 131 -0.06 7.46 12.80
CA LYS A 131 -0.40 6.06 13.08
C LYS A 131 -0.58 5.30 11.77
N PRO A 132 -0.17 4.02 11.70
CA PRO A 132 0.20 3.17 12.85
C PRO A 132 1.66 3.23 13.28
N GLY A 133 2.55 3.84 12.49
CA GLY A 133 3.98 3.95 12.82
C GLY A 133 4.30 5.12 13.74
N GLY A 134 3.47 6.16 13.71
CA GLY A 134 3.64 7.39 14.45
C GLY A 134 2.59 7.65 15.53
N LYS A 135 2.56 8.88 16.04
CA LYS A 135 1.72 9.32 17.16
C LYS A 135 0.32 9.78 16.75
N TYR A 136 0.21 10.51 15.65
CA TYR A 136 -0.98 11.29 15.28
C TYR A 136 -1.95 10.56 14.35
N VAL A 137 -3.17 11.09 14.20
CA VAL A 137 -4.18 10.58 13.25
C VAL A 137 -4.49 11.62 12.17
N ALA A 138 -5.26 11.24 11.14
CA ALA A 138 -5.59 12.10 10.01
C ALA A 138 -6.28 13.42 10.40
N LYS A 139 -7.06 13.43 11.49
CA LYS A 139 -7.62 14.67 12.06
C LYS A 139 -6.52 15.65 12.45
N ASP A 140 -5.50 15.19 13.17
CA ASP A 140 -4.39 16.04 13.61
C ASP A 140 -3.61 16.57 12.41
N MET A 141 -3.43 15.74 11.36
CA MET A 141 -2.83 16.18 10.09
C MET A 141 -3.62 17.31 9.43
N PHE A 142 -4.95 17.20 9.40
CA PHE A 142 -5.80 18.27 8.89
C PHE A 142 -5.64 19.57 9.69
N GLU A 143 -5.70 19.49 11.02
CA GLU A 143 -5.57 20.64 11.93
C GLU A 143 -4.16 21.26 11.92
N ALA A 144 -3.11 20.47 11.64
CA ALA A 144 -1.74 20.94 11.51
C ALA A 144 -1.50 21.83 10.28
N GLY A 145 -2.36 21.74 9.27
CA GLY A 145 -2.20 22.41 7.97
C GLY A 145 -2.52 21.52 6.76
N GLY A 146 -3.06 20.32 7.00
CA GLY A 146 -3.52 19.39 5.98
C GLY A 146 -2.42 18.76 5.12
N ILE A 147 -2.84 17.94 4.17
CA ILE A 147 -1.96 17.37 3.15
C ILE A 147 -1.10 18.46 2.45
N PRO A 148 -1.61 19.68 2.21
CA PRO A 148 -0.80 20.75 1.62
C PRO A 148 0.46 21.13 2.41
N ILE A 149 0.48 21.10 3.75
CA ILE A 149 1.72 21.40 4.51
C ILE A 149 2.81 20.35 4.24
N LEU A 150 2.42 19.08 4.10
CA LEU A 150 3.32 17.99 3.75
C LEU A 150 3.84 18.16 2.32
N MET A 151 2.94 18.39 1.36
CA MET A 151 3.31 18.61 -0.04
C MET A 151 4.21 19.83 -0.21
N LYS A 152 3.90 20.96 0.44
CA LYS A 152 4.74 22.17 0.40
C LYS A 152 6.15 21.90 0.93
N THR A 153 6.24 21.17 2.06
CA THR A 153 7.54 20.79 2.65
C THR A 153 8.37 19.94 1.69
N LEU A 154 7.76 18.97 1.02
CA LEU A 154 8.44 18.11 0.04
C LEU A 154 8.82 18.90 -1.23
N LEU A 155 7.95 19.76 -1.73
CA LEU A 155 8.18 20.62 -2.89
C LEU A 155 9.37 21.56 -2.66
N ASP A 156 9.41 22.25 -1.52
CA ASP A 156 10.48 23.21 -1.19
C ASP A 156 11.86 22.55 -1.03
N ASN A 157 11.88 21.23 -0.80
CA ASN A 157 13.10 20.45 -0.67
C ASN A 157 13.40 19.59 -1.92
N GLY A 158 12.69 19.83 -3.04
CA GLY A 158 12.98 19.22 -4.34
C GLY A 158 12.49 17.78 -4.50
N TYR A 159 11.58 17.30 -3.64
CA TYR A 159 11.01 15.95 -3.73
C TYR A 159 9.76 15.86 -4.61
N LEU A 160 9.11 16.99 -4.94
CA LEU A 160 7.92 17.01 -5.80
C LEU A 160 8.12 17.79 -7.09
N HIS A 161 7.46 17.31 -8.14
CA HIS A 161 7.27 17.96 -9.42
C HIS A 161 6.19 19.05 -9.31
N GLY A 162 6.62 20.31 -9.21
CA GLY A 162 5.73 21.45 -9.05
C GLY A 162 4.98 21.89 -10.32
N ASP A 163 5.38 21.40 -11.49
CA ASP A 163 4.81 21.73 -12.80
C ASP A 163 3.56 20.88 -13.16
N CYS A 164 3.24 19.84 -12.39
CA CYS A 164 2.07 19.00 -12.61
C CYS A 164 0.77 19.83 -12.53
N MET A 165 -0.08 19.71 -13.55
CA MET A 165 -1.43 20.29 -13.60
C MET A 165 -2.34 19.66 -12.54
N THR A 166 -3.31 20.40 -12.01
CA THR A 166 -4.32 19.86 -11.08
C THR A 166 -5.74 20.22 -11.50
N VAL A 167 -6.73 19.68 -10.79
CA VAL A 167 -8.15 20.03 -10.95
C VAL A 167 -8.45 21.50 -10.72
N THR A 168 -7.55 22.29 -10.11
CA THR A 168 -7.75 23.75 -9.97
C THR A 168 -7.45 24.53 -11.24
N GLY A 169 -6.93 23.87 -12.29
CA GLY A 169 -6.41 24.52 -13.50
C GLY A 169 -5.06 25.21 -13.28
N ARG A 170 -4.43 24.99 -12.12
CA ARG A 170 -3.11 25.52 -11.74
C ARG A 170 -2.15 24.37 -11.48
N THR A 171 -0.86 24.66 -11.49
CA THR A 171 0.14 23.65 -11.14
C THR A 171 0.18 23.38 -9.64
N ILE A 172 0.77 22.26 -9.23
CA ILE A 172 1.06 21.95 -7.82
C ILE A 172 1.80 23.11 -7.16
N ALA A 173 2.87 23.65 -7.78
CA ALA A 173 3.63 24.76 -7.21
C ALA A 173 2.77 26.00 -6.96
N GLN A 174 1.91 26.37 -7.92
CA GLN A 174 1.00 27.51 -7.79
C GLN A 174 -0.02 27.33 -6.66
N ASN A 175 -0.58 26.11 -6.52
CA ASN A 175 -1.49 25.80 -5.43
C ASN A 175 -0.80 25.86 -4.05
N MET A 176 0.50 25.61 -4.01
CA MET A 176 1.29 25.57 -2.78
C MET A 176 1.88 26.94 -2.36
N GLU A 177 1.76 28.00 -3.16
CA GLU A 177 2.30 29.34 -2.86
C GLU A 177 1.73 29.95 -1.57
N ALA A 178 0.43 29.72 -1.31
CA ALA A 178 -0.25 30.26 -0.13
C ALA A 178 -0.10 29.39 1.12
N VAL A 179 0.45 28.17 0.98
CA VAL A 179 0.63 27.24 2.10
C VAL A 179 1.80 27.71 2.95
N LYS A 180 1.53 27.95 4.23
CA LYS A 180 2.53 28.41 5.19
C LYS A 180 2.81 27.33 6.22
N TRP A 181 4.07 27.24 6.62
CA TRP A 181 4.46 26.43 7.76
C TRP A 181 3.77 26.92 9.03
N ASN A 182 3.34 25.99 9.88
CA ASN A 182 2.75 26.28 11.18
C ASN A 182 3.76 25.89 12.28
N ASP A 183 4.41 26.84 12.93
CA ASP A 183 5.40 26.51 13.97
C ASP A 183 4.81 25.89 15.24
N LYS A 184 3.47 25.84 15.36
CA LYS A 184 2.77 25.27 16.51
C LYS A 184 2.38 23.81 16.32
N GLN A 185 2.49 23.26 15.10
CA GLN A 185 2.19 21.85 14.85
C GLN A 185 3.44 20.99 15.00
N ASP A 186 3.25 19.73 15.36
CA ASP A 186 4.31 18.72 15.52
C ASP A 186 3.99 17.39 14.82
N VAL A 187 3.04 17.42 13.88
CA VAL A 187 2.61 16.27 13.06
C VAL A 187 3.54 16.06 11.85
N VAL A 188 3.93 17.12 11.17
CA VAL A 188 4.84 17.11 10.03
C VAL A 188 6.21 17.64 10.47
N TRP A 189 7.25 16.88 10.18
CA TRP A 189 8.64 17.22 10.45
C TRP A 189 9.25 17.96 9.26
N PRO A 190 10.22 18.87 9.48
CA PRO A 190 11.00 19.44 8.39
C PRO A 190 11.73 18.34 7.61
N ALA A 191 11.75 18.43 6.28
CA ALA A 191 12.46 17.45 5.44
C ALA A 191 13.97 17.38 5.70
N SER A 192 14.57 18.44 6.27
CA SER A 192 15.98 18.47 6.72
C SER A 192 16.24 17.69 8.00
N LYS A 193 15.20 17.35 8.76
CA LYS A 193 15.27 16.56 10.00
C LYS A 193 14.12 15.55 9.99
N PRO A 194 14.16 14.54 9.11
CA PRO A 194 13.06 13.59 9.00
C PRO A 194 13.07 12.58 10.15
N ILE A 195 11.97 11.85 10.30
CA ILE A 195 11.85 10.74 11.26
C ILE A 195 12.82 9.62 10.85
N THR A 196 12.81 9.26 9.57
CA THR A 196 13.81 8.39 8.92
C THR A 196 14.21 8.96 7.56
N PRO A 197 15.46 8.74 7.11
CA PRO A 197 15.96 9.30 5.85
C PRO A 197 15.28 8.70 4.60
N THR A 198 14.71 7.50 4.74
CA THR A 198 13.97 6.81 3.68
C THR A 198 12.53 6.58 4.13
N GLY A 199 11.68 6.25 3.16
CA GLY A 199 10.30 5.87 3.39
C GLY A 199 10.22 4.63 4.26
N GLY A 200 9.07 4.46 4.91
CA GLY A 200 8.81 3.37 5.83
C GLY A 200 8.48 2.02 5.17
N VAL A 201 8.65 1.89 3.86
CA VAL A 201 8.21 0.74 3.07
C VAL A 201 9.28 0.40 2.03
N VAL A 202 9.56 -0.89 1.87
CA VAL A 202 10.61 -1.43 1.00
C VAL A 202 10.01 -2.47 0.07
N THR A 203 10.37 -2.40 -1.21
CA THR A 203 10.11 -3.47 -2.17
C THR A 203 11.23 -4.50 -2.11
N LEU A 204 10.87 -5.78 -2.10
CA LEU A 204 11.80 -6.89 -2.06
C LEU A 204 11.80 -7.63 -3.41
N LYS A 205 12.95 -8.17 -3.81
CA LYS A 205 13.09 -9.04 -4.98
C LYS A 205 14.11 -10.13 -4.73
N GLY A 206 13.83 -11.35 -5.18
CA GLY A 206 14.77 -12.46 -5.10
C GLY A 206 14.17 -13.73 -5.69
N ASN A 207 14.80 -14.88 -5.49
CA ASN A 207 14.33 -16.14 -6.06
C ASN A 207 12.94 -16.54 -5.53
N LEU A 208 12.55 -16.10 -4.33
CA LEU A 208 11.23 -16.36 -3.74
C LEU A 208 10.15 -15.41 -4.27
N ALA A 209 10.52 -14.19 -4.65
CA ALA A 209 9.59 -13.18 -5.19
C ALA A 209 10.15 -12.52 -6.47
N PRO A 210 10.19 -13.23 -7.62
CA PRO A 210 10.72 -12.69 -8.87
C PRO A 210 9.98 -11.45 -9.40
N ASP A 211 8.65 -11.41 -9.23
CA ASP A 211 7.81 -10.26 -9.59
C ASP A 211 7.77 -9.19 -8.48
N GLY A 212 8.45 -9.46 -7.38
CA GLY A 212 8.57 -8.58 -6.24
C GLY A 212 7.62 -8.90 -5.10
N ALA A 213 7.89 -8.26 -3.98
CA ALA A 213 7.07 -8.26 -2.78
C ALA A 213 7.22 -6.91 -2.06
N ILE A 214 6.44 -6.66 -1.02
CA ILE A 214 6.50 -5.40 -0.28
C ILE A 214 6.42 -5.62 1.22
N VAL A 215 7.21 -4.84 1.97
CA VAL A 215 7.24 -4.89 3.44
C VAL A 215 7.29 -3.48 4.02
N LYS A 216 6.58 -3.27 5.14
CA LYS A 216 6.66 -2.04 5.91
C LYS A 216 7.74 -2.18 6.98
N VAL A 217 8.74 -1.31 6.93
CA VAL A 217 9.89 -1.27 7.86
C VAL A 217 9.87 -0.09 8.84
N ALA A 218 8.89 0.83 8.69
CA ALA A 218 8.73 1.96 9.60
C ALA A 218 8.64 1.49 11.06
N GLY A 219 9.54 1.99 11.91
CA GLY A 219 9.56 1.67 13.34
C GLY A 219 10.21 0.33 13.70
N MET A 220 10.82 -0.37 12.75
CA MET A 220 11.59 -1.60 13.02
C MET A 220 13.06 -1.27 13.34
N SER A 221 13.62 -1.97 14.33
CA SER A 221 15.05 -1.88 14.68
C SER A 221 15.92 -2.88 13.90
N GLU A 222 15.38 -4.06 13.61
CA GLU A 222 16.03 -5.10 12.83
C GLU A 222 15.47 -5.11 11.40
N LEU A 223 16.36 -5.04 10.42
CA LEU A 223 16.01 -4.97 8.98
C LEU A 223 16.43 -6.23 8.22
N LYS A 224 16.86 -7.28 8.93
CA LYS A 224 17.14 -8.59 8.36
C LYS A 224 16.47 -9.67 9.21
N PHE A 225 15.98 -10.72 8.56
CA PHE A 225 15.40 -11.88 9.23
C PHE A 225 15.77 -13.14 8.44
N SER A 226 16.11 -14.23 9.14
CA SER A 226 16.34 -15.52 8.51
C SER A 226 15.84 -16.65 9.40
N GLY A 227 15.14 -17.62 8.81
CA GLY A 227 14.58 -18.73 9.57
C GLY A 227 13.96 -19.81 8.69
N PRO A 228 13.60 -20.95 9.30
CA PRO A 228 12.95 -22.05 8.59
C PRO A 228 11.51 -21.67 8.21
N ALA A 229 11.09 -22.09 7.02
CA ALA A 229 9.74 -21.89 6.52
C ALA A 229 8.75 -22.77 7.30
N ARG A 230 7.58 -22.20 7.57
CA ARG A 230 6.40 -22.90 8.07
C ARG A 230 5.22 -22.57 7.15
N CYS A 231 4.84 -23.53 6.32
CA CYS A 231 3.93 -23.33 5.20
C CYS A 231 2.47 -23.60 5.58
N PHE A 232 1.58 -22.72 5.12
CA PHE A 232 0.14 -22.80 5.32
C PHE A 232 -0.58 -22.46 4.01
N ASP A 233 -1.66 -23.17 3.73
CA ASP A 233 -2.38 -23.05 2.46
C ASP A 233 -3.58 -22.08 2.53
N SER A 234 -3.76 -21.47 3.69
CA SER A 234 -4.78 -20.46 3.97
C SER A 234 -4.43 -19.67 5.24
N GLU A 235 -4.98 -18.46 5.37
CA GLU A 235 -4.93 -17.71 6.63
C GLU A 235 -5.50 -18.53 7.79
N GLU A 236 -6.57 -19.28 7.55
CA GLU A 236 -7.29 -20.06 8.56
C GLU A 236 -6.40 -21.17 9.18
N GLU A 237 -5.65 -21.90 8.36
CA GLU A 237 -4.70 -22.92 8.83
C GLU A 237 -3.56 -22.30 9.66
N CYS A 238 -3.03 -21.17 9.19
CA CYS A 238 -1.99 -20.42 9.89
C CYS A 238 -2.50 -19.91 11.25
N PHE A 239 -3.69 -19.31 11.27
CA PHE A 239 -4.33 -18.81 12.48
C PHE A 239 -4.58 -19.93 13.50
N ALA A 240 -5.03 -21.10 13.05
CA ALA A 240 -5.20 -22.27 13.92
C ALA A 240 -3.87 -22.71 14.55
N ALA A 241 -2.79 -22.79 13.76
CA ALA A 241 -1.47 -23.12 14.28
C ALA A 241 -0.94 -22.10 15.28
N VAL A 242 -1.11 -20.79 15.02
CA VAL A 242 -0.75 -19.71 15.95
C VAL A 242 -1.58 -19.79 17.24
N SER A 243 -2.89 -20.03 17.13
CA SER A 243 -3.80 -20.13 18.28
C SER A 243 -3.42 -21.30 19.20
N GLU A 244 -2.99 -22.40 18.61
CA GLU A 244 -2.52 -23.60 19.33
C GLU A 244 -1.03 -23.55 19.70
N LYS A 245 -0.33 -22.45 19.38
CA LYS A 245 1.12 -22.26 19.59
C LYS A 245 1.98 -23.37 18.97
N LYS A 246 1.59 -23.83 17.78
CA LYS A 246 2.28 -24.86 16.99
C LYS A 246 3.31 -24.22 16.04
N TYR A 247 4.22 -23.43 16.60
CA TYR A 247 5.31 -22.77 15.87
C TYR A 247 6.49 -22.52 16.83
N GLU A 248 7.67 -22.28 16.27
CA GLU A 248 8.86 -21.92 17.02
C GLU A 248 9.25 -20.45 16.79
N VAL A 249 9.93 -19.86 17.77
CA VAL A 249 10.52 -18.52 17.60
C VAL A 249 11.59 -18.59 16.52
N GLY A 250 11.55 -17.66 15.57
CA GLY A 250 12.42 -17.64 14.40
C GLY A 250 11.79 -18.22 13.14
N ASP A 251 10.59 -18.83 13.23
CA ASP A 251 9.89 -19.35 12.05
C ASP A 251 9.53 -18.22 11.06
N VAL A 252 9.57 -18.58 9.76
CA VAL A 252 9.06 -17.77 8.66
C VAL A 252 7.76 -18.40 8.16
N PHE A 253 6.63 -17.80 8.53
CA PHE A 253 5.31 -18.27 8.15
C PHE A 253 5.05 -17.94 6.67
N VAL A 254 4.83 -18.96 5.85
CA VAL A 254 4.52 -18.80 4.43
C VAL A 254 3.04 -19.12 4.22
N ILE A 255 2.22 -18.09 4.06
CA ILE A 255 0.77 -18.21 3.84
C ILE A 255 0.48 -18.04 2.35
N ARG A 256 0.21 -19.15 1.66
CA ARG A 256 0.06 -19.20 0.21
C ARG A 256 -1.40 -19.36 -0.21
N TYR A 257 -1.68 -19.10 -1.49
CA TYR A 257 -3.01 -19.14 -2.09
C TYR A 257 -3.96 -18.05 -1.55
N GLU A 258 -3.39 -16.93 -1.11
CA GLU A 258 -4.15 -15.74 -0.70
C GLU A 258 -4.06 -14.61 -1.71
N GLY A 259 -3.37 -14.84 -2.84
CA GLY A 259 -3.17 -13.89 -3.92
C GLY A 259 -4.42 -13.54 -4.74
N PRO A 260 -4.28 -12.76 -5.82
CA PRO A 260 -5.39 -12.33 -6.65
C PRO A 260 -6.25 -13.50 -7.16
N VAL A 261 -5.64 -14.55 -7.70
CA VAL A 261 -6.37 -15.74 -8.17
C VAL A 261 -6.60 -16.75 -7.05
N GLY A 262 -5.61 -16.96 -6.17
CA GLY A 262 -5.66 -18.00 -5.14
C GLY A 262 -6.73 -17.80 -4.08
N GLY A 263 -6.85 -16.57 -3.55
CA GLY A 263 -7.78 -16.25 -2.46
C GLY A 263 -9.24 -16.62 -2.76
N PRO A 264 -9.80 -16.21 -3.91
CA PRO A 264 -9.43 -15.10 -4.81
C PRO A 264 -9.71 -13.73 -4.19
N GLY A 265 -9.16 -12.68 -4.80
CA GLY A 265 -9.39 -11.28 -4.39
C GLY A 265 -8.29 -10.67 -3.54
N MET A 266 -7.17 -11.37 -3.37
CA MET A 266 -5.99 -10.87 -2.65
C MET A 266 -6.34 -10.38 -1.23
N ARG A 267 -6.73 -11.29 -0.33
CA ARG A 267 -7.27 -10.94 1.00
C ARG A 267 -6.28 -10.13 1.85
N GLU A 268 -6.81 -9.25 2.70
CA GLU A 268 -6.01 -8.48 3.66
C GLU A 268 -6.08 -9.14 5.03
N MET A 269 -5.05 -9.93 5.35
CA MET A 269 -4.99 -10.73 6.57
C MET A 269 -4.64 -9.86 7.77
N LEU A 270 -5.31 -10.14 8.89
CA LEU A 270 -5.13 -9.42 10.16
C LEU A 270 -5.16 -10.37 11.35
N SER A 271 -5.98 -11.43 11.30
CA SER A 271 -6.26 -12.29 12.44
C SER A 271 -5.00 -12.95 12.98
N THR A 272 -4.20 -13.54 12.08
CA THR A 272 -2.92 -14.20 12.41
C THR A 272 -1.93 -13.22 13.03
N THR A 273 -1.80 -12.03 12.42
CA THR A 273 -0.85 -11.02 12.90
C THR A 273 -1.26 -10.48 14.27
N ALA A 274 -2.54 -10.21 14.49
CA ALA A 274 -3.07 -9.77 15.78
C ALA A 274 -2.83 -10.82 16.87
N ALA A 275 -3.03 -12.11 16.57
CA ALA A 275 -2.77 -13.20 17.50
C ALA A 275 -1.29 -13.30 17.89
N LEU A 276 -0.36 -13.23 16.93
CA LEU A 276 1.09 -13.25 17.21
C LEU A 276 1.54 -12.07 18.08
N TYR A 277 1.00 -10.87 17.82
CA TYR A 277 1.26 -9.70 18.64
C TYR A 277 0.66 -9.84 20.05
N GLY A 278 -0.57 -10.34 20.16
CA GLY A 278 -1.20 -10.64 21.46
C GLY A 278 -0.42 -11.67 22.27
N GLN A 279 0.32 -12.57 21.62
CA GLN A 279 1.20 -13.55 22.25
C GLN A 279 2.61 -13.01 22.57
N GLY A 280 2.96 -11.79 22.15
CA GLY A 280 4.26 -11.17 22.42
C GLY A 280 5.43 -11.74 21.60
N VAL A 281 5.15 -12.27 20.41
CA VAL A 281 6.15 -12.84 19.49
C VAL A 281 6.18 -12.21 18.10
N GLY A 282 5.34 -11.19 17.84
CA GLY A 282 5.19 -10.61 16.50
C GLY A 282 6.47 -10.01 15.91
N ASP A 283 7.47 -9.67 16.74
CA ASP A 283 8.80 -9.20 16.33
C ASP A 283 9.86 -10.32 16.24
N LYS A 284 9.48 -11.58 16.51
CA LYS A 284 10.38 -12.73 16.56
C LYS A 284 10.09 -13.79 15.50
N VAL A 285 9.15 -13.50 14.61
CA VAL A 285 8.76 -14.33 13.47
C VAL A 285 8.62 -13.42 12.25
N ALA A 286 8.65 -14.01 11.05
CA ALA A 286 8.30 -13.32 9.82
C ALA A 286 7.06 -13.97 9.21
N LEU A 287 6.27 -13.19 8.48
CA LEU A 287 5.14 -13.65 7.70
C LEU A 287 5.32 -13.23 6.24
N ILE A 288 5.05 -14.17 5.33
CA ILE A 288 5.16 -14.00 3.88
C ILE A 288 3.85 -14.48 3.26
N THR A 289 3.33 -13.73 2.30
CA THR A 289 2.13 -14.12 1.57
C THR A 289 2.08 -13.56 0.15
N ASP A 290 1.42 -14.31 -0.74
CA ASP A 290 0.97 -13.83 -2.05
C ASP A 290 -0.28 -12.93 -1.96
N GLY A 291 -0.95 -12.90 -0.80
CA GLY A 291 -2.03 -11.96 -0.46
C GLY A 291 -1.53 -10.62 0.07
N ARG A 292 -2.27 -10.02 1.01
CA ARG A 292 -1.95 -8.73 1.64
C ARG A 292 -1.98 -8.85 3.16
N PHE A 293 -1.20 -8.03 3.83
CA PHE A 293 -1.30 -7.83 5.27
C PHE A 293 -1.91 -6.47 5.58
N SER A 294 -2.69 -6.42 6.66
CA SER A 294 -3.32 -5.18 7.08
C SER A 294 -2.30 -4.08 7.33
N GLY A 295 -2.62 -2.84 6.94
CA GLY A 295 -1.79 -1.68 7.25
C GLY A 295 -1.48 -1.49 8.76
N ALA A 296 -2.26 -2.11 9.65
CA ALA A 296 -2.06 -2.10 11.11
C ALA A 296 -0.97 -3.07 11.60
N THR A 297 -0.45 -3.94 10.72
CA THR A 297 0.60 -4.90 11.07
C THR A 297 1.92 -4.22 11.39
N ARG A 298 2.72 -4.90 12.21
CA ARG A 298 4.08 -4.52 12.59
C ARG A 298 5.00 -5.70 12.28
N GLY A 299 6.31 -5.47 12.28
CA GLY A 299 7.30 -6.52 12.03
C GLY A 299 7.38 -6.94 10.56
N PHE A 300 8.07 -8.06 10.30
CA PHE A 300 8.25 -8.60 8.95
C PHE A 300 6.97 -9.25 8.43
N CYS A 301 6.04 -8.43 7.95
CA CYS A 301 4.84 -8.86 7.23
C CYS A 301 5.00 -8.54 5.74
N ILE A 302 5.50 -9.50 4.96
CA ILE A 302 5.79 -9.37 3.53
C ILE A 302 4.54 -9.79 2.75
N GLY A 303 3.93 -8.85 2.03
CA GLY A 303 2.80 -9.11 1.14
C GLY A 303 3.17 -9.03 -0.33
N HIS A 304 2.19 -9.33 -1.18
CA HIS A 304 2.26 -9.17 -2.63
C HIS A 304 3.32 -10.03 -3.30
N VAL A 305 3.73 -11.14 -2.68
CA VAL A 305 4.74 -12.03 -3.26
C VAL A 305 4.23 -12.56 -4.59
N GLY A 306 4.94 -12.17 -5.66
CA GLY A 306 4.64 -12.57 -7.02
C GLY A 306 5.80 -13.37 -7.65
N PRO A 307 5.51 -14.31 -8.57
CA PRO A 307 4.18 -14.78 -8.95
C PRO A 307 3.45 -15.49 -7.79
N GLU A 308 2.12 -15.37 -7.74
CA GLU A 308 1.32 -15.98 -6.66
C GLU A 308 1.32 -17.52 -6.72
N ALA A 309 0.96 -18.16 -5.60
CA ALA A 309 1.00 -19.62 -5.51
C ALA A 309 0.01 -20.30 -6.46
N ALA A 310 -1.16 -19.69 -6.70
CA ALA A 310 -2.15 -20.22 -7.63
C ALA A 310 -1.69 -20.23 -9.10
N LYS A 311 -0.60 -19.52 -9.42
CA LYS A 311 0.04 -19.49 -10.73
C LYS A 311 1.35 -20.31 -10.77
N GLY A 312 1.66 -21.05 -9.70
CA GLY A 312 2.87 -21.86 -9.62
C GLY A 312 4.14 -21.05 -9.42
N GLY A 313 4.04 -19.85 -8.84
CA GLY A 313 5.22 -19.06 -8.48
C GLY A 313 6.05 -19.74 -7.38
N PRO A 314 7.29 -19.27 -7.14
CA PRO A 314 8.21 -19.90 -6.18
C PRO A 314 7.62 -20.11 -4.78
N ILE A 315 6.77 -19.20 -4.30
CA ILE A 315 6.05 -19.34 -3.02
C ILE A 315 5.17 -20.61 -2.93
N ALA A 316 4.68 -21.14 -4.06
CA ALA A 316 3.94 -22.41 -4.06
C ALA A 316 4.83 -23.62 -3.77
N LEU A 317 6.13 -23.50 -4.05
CA LEU A 317 7.11 -24.59 -4.05
C LEU A 317 7.96 -24.66 -2.78
N VAL A 318 7.73 -23.73 -1.84
CA VAL A 318 8.36 -23.77 -0.52
C VAL A 318 7.74 -24.89 0.31
N GLU A 319 8.58 -25.59 1.06
CA GLU A 319 8.21 -26.66 1.99
C GLU A 319 8.67 -26.31 3.41
N ASP A 320 8.06 -26.94 4.41
CA ASP A 320 8.44 -26.78 5.82
C ASP A 320 9.94 -27.07 6.02
N GLY A 321 10.64 -26.14 6.66
CA GLY A 321 12.07 -26.23 6.98
C GLY A 321 13.02 -25.59 5.97
N ASP A 322 12.56 -25.20 4.77
CA ASP A 322 13.39 -24.42 3.83
C ASP A 322 13.83 -23.10 4.47
N ILE A 323 15.11 -22.72 4.34
CA ILE A 323 15.60 -21.49 4.96
C ILE A 323 15.26 -20.30 4.07
N ILE A 324 14.52 -19.34 4.63
CA ILE A 324 14.21 -18.07 3.97
C ILE A 324 15.03 -16.95 4.62
N THR A 325 15.61 -16.09 3.81
CA THR A 325 16.33 -14.89 4.23
C THR A 325 15.68 -13.64 3.62
N ILE A 326 15.29 -12.71 4.48
CA ILE A 326 14.72 -11.41 4.13
C ILE A 326 15.74 -10.33 4.49
N ASP A 327 16.09 -9.49 3.53
CA ASP A 327 16.99 -8.35 3.74
C ASP A 327 16.31 -7.06 3.24
N ALA A 328 15.77 -6.28 4.16
CA ALA A 328 15.12 -5.02 3.81
C ALA A 328 16.12 -3.86 3.61
N ILE A 329 17.41 -4.06 3.88
CA ILE A 329 18.46 -3.08 3.55
C ILE A 329 18.80 -3.18 2.07
N ASP A 330 19.06 -4.40 1.61
CA ASP A 330 19.42 -4.67 0.22
C ASP A 330 18.18 -4.84 -0.68
N GLY A 331 17.00 -5.01 -0.09
CA GLY A 331 15.74 -5.18 -0.81
C GLY A 331 15.59 -6.58 -1.40
N THR A 332 16.05 -7.62 -0.69
CA THR A 332 16.06 -9.00 -1.18
C THR A 332 15.20 -9.95 -0.34
N ILE A 333 14.71 -11.00 -1.00
CA ILE A 333 13.98 -12.10 -0.38
C ILE A 333 14.33 -13.41 -1.07
N GLU A 334 15.08 -14.26 -0.38
CA GLU A 334 15.66 -15.48 -0.94
C GLU A 334 15.21 -16.70 -0.12
N VAL A 335 15.07 -17.84 -0.78
CA VAL A 335 14.94 -19.15 -0.16
C VAL A 335 16.13 -20.02 -0.58
N ASP A 336 16.69 -20.80 0.34
CA ASP A 336 17.87 -21.67 0.12
C ASP A 336 17.50 -22.93 -0.68
N LEU A 337 17.12 -22.71 -1.93
CA LEU A 337 16.77 -23.72 -2.91
C LEU A 337 17.55 -23.46 -4.20
N SER A 338 18.12 -24.53 -4.74
CA SER A 338 18.70 -24.53 -6.08
C SER A 338 17.62 -24.52 -7.17
N ASP A 339 18.01 -24.07 -8.37
CA ASP A 339 17.14 -24.11 -9.55
C ASP A 339 16.67 -25.56 -9.85
N GLU A 340 17.50 -26.56 -9.57
CA GLU A 340 17.15 -27.97 -9.71
C GLU A 340 16.04 -28.39 -8.73
N GLN A 341 16.10 -27.95 -7.48
CA GLN A 341 15.06 -28.25 -6.47
C GLN A 341 13.74 -27.57 -6.85
N PHE A 342 13.77 -26.31 -7.29
CA PHE A 342 12.57 -25.65 -7.82
C PHE A 342 11.99 -26.41 -9.01
N ALA A 343 12.83 -26.81 -9.97
CA ALA A 343 12.39 -27.54 -11.14
C ALA A 343 11.82 -28.94 -10.81
N GLU A 344 12.34 -29.62 -9.79
CA GLU A 344 11.81 -30.88 -9.28
C GLU A 344 10.43 -30.68 -8.65
N ARG A 345 10.30 -29.76 -7.69
CA ARG A 345 9.04 -29.49 -6.99
C ARG A 345 7.95 -28.96 -7.93
N ALA A 346 8.33 -28.19 -8.95
CA ALA A 346 7.39 -27.69 -9.95
C ALA A 346 6.75 -28.80 -10.80
N ARG A 347 7.37 -29.98 -10.92
CA ARG A 347 6.78 -31.11 -11.68
C ARG A 347 5.56 -31.71 -11.01
N ASP A 348 5.54 -31.70 -9.67
CA ASP A 348 4.46 -32.25 -8.87
C ASP A 348 3.42 -31.18 -8.50
N TRP A 349 3.70 -29.90 -8.79
CA TRP A 349 2.76 -28.83 -8.56
C TRP A 349 1.60 -28.86 -9.58
N SER A 350 0.38 -28.71 -9.06
CA SER A 350 -0.83 -28.56 -9.88
C SER A 350 -1.68 -27.41 -9.37
N THR A 351 -2.28 -26.66 -10.30
CA THR A 351 -3.25 -25.61 -9.94
C THR A 351 -4.39 -26.18 -9.08
N ARG A 352 -4.79 -25.42 -8.07
CA ARG A 352 -5.95 -25.75 -7.25
C ARG A 352 -7.23 -25.34 -7.97
N GLU A 353 -8.29 -26.11 -7.75
CA GLU A 353 -9.62 -25.70 -8.18
C GLU A 353 -10.10 -24.56 -7.29
N LEU A 354 -10.69 -23.53 -7.91
CA LEU A 354 -11.27 -22.42 -7.17
C LEU A 354 -12.57 -22.84 -6.51
N ASN A 355 -12.81 -22.38 -5.28
CA ASN A 355 -14.07 -22.60 -4.58
C ASN A 355 -15.28 -21.88 -5.23
N PHE A 356 -15.04 -21.04 -6.24
CA PHE A 356 -16.04 -20.26 -6.96
C PHE A 356 -16.13 -20.74 -8.41
N GLY A 357 -17.24 -21.35 -8.81
CA GLY A 357 -17.48 -21.81 -10.19
C GLY A 357 -18.28 -20.86 -11.08
N SER A 358 -18.77 -19.73 -10.54
CA SER A 358 -19.52 -18.71 -11.29
C SER A 358 -19.58 -17.38 -10.52
N GLY A 359 -20.19 -16.34 -11.11
CA GLY A 359 -20.37 -15.04 -10.44
C GLY A 359 -19.17 -14.10 -10.57
N VAL A 360 -19.17 -13.02 -9.78
CA VAL A 360 -18.17 -11.95 -9.90
C VAL A 360 -16.76 -12.40 -9.48
N ILE A 361 -16.64 -13.20 -8.43
CA ILE A 361 -15.34 -13.70 -7.94
C ILE A 361 -14.71 -14.67 -8.94
N TRP A 362 -15.51 -15.54 -9.55
CA TRP A 362 -15.04 -16.39 -10.64
C TRP A 362 -14.55 -15.54 -11.83
N LYS A 363 -15.35 -14.55 -12.28
CA LYS A 363 -14.94 -13.63 -13.37
C LYS A 363 -13.64 -12.90 -13.05
N TYR A 364 -13.50 -12.40 -11.82
CA TYR A 364 -12.29 -11.75 -11.34
C TYR A 364 -11.09 -12.67 -11.47
N ALA A 365 -11.16 -13.90 -10.94
CA ALA A 365 -10.08 -14.86 -11.01
C ALA A 365 -9.70 -15.29 -12.45
N GLN A 366 -10.63 -15.19 -13.40
CA GLN A 366 -10.32 -15.43 -14.83
C GLN A 366 -9.54 -14.28 -15.48
N LEU A 367 -9.72 -13.04 -15.01
CA LEU A 367 -9.25 -11.83 -15.68
C LEU A 367 -8.08 -11.15 -14.97
N VAL A 368 -7.94 -11.37 -13.67
CA VAL A 368 -6.99 -10.63 -12.85
C VAL A 368 -5.54 -10.98 -13.20
N GLY A 369 -4.73 -9.94 -13.35
CA GLY A 369 -3.28 -10.01 -13.53
C GLY A 369 -2.53 -10.09 -12.20
N ASP A 370 -1.20 -9.99 -12.29
CA ASP A 370 -0.32 -10.06 -11.13
C ASP A 370 -0.39 -8.80 -10.24
N ALA A 371 0.11 -8.94 -9.01
CA ALA A 371 0.19 -7.85 -8.04
C ALA A 371 1.20 -6.76 -8.42
N ARG A 372 2.29 -7.09 -9.14
CA ARG A 372 3.34 -6.13 -9.53
C ARG A 372 2.77 -4.98 -10.36
N HIS A 373 1.81 -5.28 -11.24
CA HIS A 373 1.14 -4.30 -12.08
C HIS A 373 -0.19 -3.79 -11.50
N GLY A 374 -0.54 -4.15 -10.26
CA GLY A 374 -1.72 -3.64 -9.57
C GLY A 374 -2.98 -4.52 -9.65
N ALA A 375 -2.84 -5.83 -9.91
CA ALA A 375 -3.95 -6.80 -9.97
C ALA A 375 -5.06 -6.36 -10.95
N LEU A 376 -4.64 -5.98 -12.15
CA LEU A 376 -5.48 -5.41 -13.21
C LEU A 376 -6.47 -6.43 -13.75
N THR A 377 -7.66 -6.01 -14.21
CA THR A 377 -8.71 -6.93 -14.73
C THR A 377 -9.11 -6.66 -16.19
N HIS A 378 -8.45 -5.70 -16.85
CA HIS A 378 -8.70 -5.32 -18.23
C HIS A 378 -7.45 -4.66 -18.84
N PRO A 379 -7.40 -4.42 -20.17
CA PRO A 379 -6.21 -3.88 -20.84
C PRO A 379 -5.90 -2.38 -20.63
N GLY A 380 -6.69 -1.66 -19.82
CA GLY A 380 -6.45 -0.23 -19.54
C GLY A 380 -6.52 0.66 -20.78
N ALA A 381 -5.74 1.74 -20.79
CA ALA A 381 -5.68 2.66 -21.94
C ALA A 381 -5.05 2.01 -23.19
N ASP A 382 -4.16 1.02 -23.01
CA ASP A 382 -3.49 0.33 -24.13
C ASP A 382 -4.49 -0.44 -25.00
N GLY A 383 -5.62 -0.87 -24.42
CA GLY A 383 -6.73 -1.50 -25.16
C GLY A 383 -7.82 -0.55 -25.62
N GLU A 384 -7.73 0.75 -25.31
CA GLU A 384 -8.77 1.73 -25.64
C GLU A 384 -8.76 2.03 -27.15
N LYS A 385 -9.91 1.82 -27.80
CA LYS A 385 -10.08 2.08 -29.25
C LYS A 385 -10.87 3.35 -29.54
N ALA A 386 -11.67 3.81 -28.59
CA ALA A 386 -12.47 5.01 -28.68
C ALA A 386 -12.66 5.56 -27.25
N CYS A 387 -12.39 6.84 -27.05
CA CYS A 387 -12.59 7.47 -25.75
C CYS A 387 -14.03 7.99 -25.65
N TYR A 388 -14.77 7.56 -24.62
CA TYR A 388 -16.15 8.01 -24.40
C TYR A 388 -16.26 9.54 -24.20
N ALA A 389 -15.18 10.20 -23.77
CA ALA A 389 -15.16 11.64 -23.53
C ALA A 389 -15.00 12.49 -24.80
N ASP A 390 -14.75 11.90 -25.98
CA ASP A 390 -14.55 12.60 -27.25
C ASP A 390 -15.86 12.89 -28.02
N ILE A 391 -16.96 13.16 -27.30
CA ILE A 391 -18.30 13.43 -27.89
C ILE A 391 -18.36 14.76 -28.64
#